data_AF-A0A2H3DBD9-F1
#
_entry.id   AF-A0A2H3DBD9-F1
#
_cell.length_a   1.000
_cell.length_b   1.000
_cell.length_c   1.000
_cell.angle_alpha   90.00
_cell.angle_beta   90.00
_cell.angle_gamma   90.00
#
_symmetry.space_group_name_H-M   'P 1'
#
loop_
_entity.id
_entity.type
_entity.pdbx_description
1 polymer ?
#
loop_
_entity_poly.entity_id
_entity_poly.type
_entity_poly.pdbx_seq_one_letter_code
_entity_poly.pdbx_strand_id
1 'polypeptide(L)'
;MEKELASSIKELAEAFGIEHRTALGDAIVDLALLNVHGVIDGILTDDLKAFLTPNDKGKQEQYLVHHLTDLGYNRVSLIFISWLCTQTGVFNCNFMEIAVKLTWLGFADSLLKAATTMTRPELDAFIPTWHAELIQELTAPSDAFSPSLAQFTQSTCVSSFFPDVDMHLRYANPTITISNNIQWSHWEPSLPTLVSLCECYFDFEWGWKSEIVKCFRMIIWPSIVMQAMRRYAMVPEQPVFMLGGMFTESQHVDVDNEWILRITSSKEDPFFNEELLYYVEVDPRLLVYLAEAGVKGMRPPLPEWKVPKEPVNLLSPLKLWLPAVLVREARPDLVQAYEELPALKANQLHKGEDIDEDSVSKKHRSTRAVVTKALEFA
;
A
#
# COMPACT_ATOMS: atom_id res chain seq x y z
N MET A 1 -22.77 6.27 -17.55
CA MET A 1 -22.22 5.11 -16.83
C MET A 1 -20.71 5.20 -16.61
N GLU A 2 -19.82 4.90 -17.57
CA GLU A 2 -18.35 4.92 -17.32
C GLU A 2 -17.83 6.29 -16.84
N LYS A 3 -18.27 7.39 -17.47
CA LYS A 3 -17.87 8.74 -17.06
C LYS A 3 -18.37 9.15 -15.67
N GLU A 4 -19.55 8.68 -15.28
CA GLU A 4 -20.13 8.96 -13.97
C GLU A 4 -19.40 8.18 -12.88
N LEU A 5 -19.13 6.88 -13.12
CA LEU A 5 -18.34 6.06 -12.21
C LEU A 5 -16.92 6.62 -12.03
N ALA A 6 -16.29 7.05 -13.12
CA ALA A 6 -14.97 7.69 -13.06
C ALA A 6 -15.00 8.99 -12.24
N SER A 7 -16.07 9.80 -12.32
CA SER A 7 -16.23 11.00 -11.50
C SER A 7 -16.36 10.66 -10.02
N SER A 8 -17.22 9.70 -9.68
CA SER A 8 -17.44 9.30 -8.29
C SER A 8 -16.19 8.68 -7.64
N ILE A 9 -15.40 7.90 -8.39
CA ILE A 9 -14.12 7.38 -7.89
C ILE A 9 -13.11 8.50 -7.66
N LYS A 10 -13.06 9.50 -8.54
CA LYS A 10 -12.17 10.66 -8.36
C LYS A 10 -12.53 11.46 -7.10
N GLU A 11 -13.82 11.73 -6.88
CA GLU A 11 -14.30 12.41 -5.67
C GLU A 11 -13.95 11.62 -4.40
N LEU A 12 -14.10 10.28 -4.44
CA LEU A 12 -13.74 9.43 -3.31
C LEU A 12 -12.22 9.45 -3.06
N ALA A 13 -11.41 9.38 -4.12
CA ALA A 13 -9.95 9.47 -4.02
C ALA A 13 -9.52 10.81 -3.40
N GLU A 14 -10.07 11.93 -3.89
CA GLU A 14 -9.81 13.26 -3.33
C GLU A 14 -10.19 13.34 -1.85
N ALA A 15 -11.35 12.79 -1.46
CA ALA A 15 -11.78 12.75 -0.07
C ALA A 15 -10.87 11.89 0.83
N PHE A 16 -10.18 10.88 0.27
CA PHE A 16 -9.13 10.13 0.95
C PHE A 16 -7.76 10.83 0.96
N GLY A 17 -7.64 12.02 0.36
CA GLY A 17 -6.36 12.69 0.16
C GLY A 17 -5.47 12.00 -0.88
N ILE A 18 -6.03 11.15 -1.74
CA ILE A 18 -5.33 10.42 -2.80
C ILE A 18 -5.36 11.28 -4.07
N GLU A 19 -4.17 11.60 -4.60
CA GLU A 19 -4.06 12.27 -5.89
C GLU A 19 -4.48 11.32 -7.02
N HIS A 20 -5.38 11.79 -7.90
CA HIS A 20 -5.68 11.13 -9.16
C HIS A 20 -5.14 11.94 -10.33
N ARG A 21 -4.75 11.24 -11.39
CA ARG A 21 -4.17 11.84 -12.59
C ARG A 21 -4.82 11.22 -13.82
N THR A 22 -5.00 12.03 -14.85
CA THR A 22 -5.46 11.56 -16.16
C THR A 22 -4.28 11.63 -17.11
N ALA A 23 -3.76 10.48 -17.53
CA ALA A 23 -2.67 10.40 -18.49
C ALA A 23 -3.11 10.95 -19.86
N LEU A 24 -2.19 11.59 -20.60
CA LEU A 24 -2.44 12.02 -21.98
C LEU A 24 -2.51 10.83 -22.96
N GLY A 25 -1.94 9.69 -22.57
CA GLY A 25 -1.88 8.48 -23.36
C GLY A 25 -2.10 7.24 -22.50
N ASP A 26 -1.15 6.30 -22.57
CA ASP A 26 -1.20 5.08 -21.78
C ASP A 26 -0.82 5.39 -20.31
N ALA A 27 -1.71 5.06 -19.38
CA ALA A 27 -1.53 5.34 -17.96
C ALA A 27 -0.30 4.63 -17.37
N ILE A 28 0.04 3.45 -17.88
CA ILE A 28 1.20 2.67 -17.43
C ILE A 28 2.49 3.34 -17.85
N VAL A 29 2.51 3.86 -19.08
CA VAL A 29 3.65 4.60 -19.63
C VAL A 29 3.89 5.87 -18.80
N ASP A 30 2.82 6.59 -18.45
CA ASP A 30 2.91 7.78 -17.59
C ASP A 30 3.43 7.43 -16.18
N LEU A 31 2.88 6.39 -15.53
CA LEU A 31 3.32 5.94 -14.21
C LEU A 31 4.81 5.57 -14.18
N ALA A 32 5.27 4.85 -15.18
CA ALA A 32 6.67 4.45 -15.18
C ALA A 32 7.60 5.60 -15.47
N LEU A 33 7.19 6.58 -16.25
CA LEU A 33 7.98 7.80 -16.39
C LEU A 33 8.04 8.59 -15.08
N LEU A 34 6.96 8.63 -14.30
CA LEU A 34 7.00 9.20 -12.95
C LEU A 34 8.02 8.45 -12.07
N ASN A 35 8.13 7.14 -12.20
CA ASN A 35 9.14 6.36 -11.48
C ASN A 35 10.57 6.70 -11.93
N VAL A 36 10.83 6.78 -13.24
CA VAL A 36 12.13 7.20 -13.80
C VAL A 36 12.58 8.56 -13.29
N HIS A 37 11.63 9.50 -13.19
CA HIS A 37 11.91 10.85 -12.73
C HIS A 37 11.97 10.96 -11.20
N GLY A 38 11.85 9.84 -10.47
CA GLY A 38 11.89 9.79 -9.02
C GLY A 38 10.70 10.46 -8.34
N VAL A 39 9.59 10.62 -9.05
CA VAL A 39 8.34 11.19 -8.52
C VAL A 39 7.58 10.15 -7.69
N ILE A 40 7.63 8.87 -8.08
CA ILE A 40 7.08 7.72 -7.35
C ILE A 40 8.12 6.62 -7.22
N ASP A 41 8.10 5.85 -6.14
CA ASP A 41 9.10 4.81 -5.88
C ASP A 41 8.73 3.43 -6.43
N GLY A 42 7.47 3.20 -6.81
CA GLY A 42 7.01 1.92 -7.33
C GLY A 42 5.68 2.02 -8.07
N ILE A 43 5.36 0.98 -8.83
CA ILE A 43 4.15 0.89 -9.65
C ILE A 43 3.41 -0.39 -9.25
N LEU A 44 2.16 -0.24 -8.84
CA LEU A 44 1.24 -1.36 -8.64
C LEU A 44 0.30 -1.44 -9.85
N THR A 45 0.36 -2.53 -10.59
CA THR A 45 -0.50 -2.77 -11.75
C THR A 45 -0.73 -4.27 -11.94
N ASP A 46 -1.86 -4.61 -12.54
CA ASP A 46 -2.17 -5.95 -13.04
C ASP A 46 -1.63 -6.18 -14.47
N ASP A 47 -1.12 -5.12 -15.13
CA ASP A 47 -0.60 -5.17 -16.48
C ASP A 47 0.93 -5.28 -16.49
N LEU A 48 1.44 -6.34 -17.13
CA LEU A 48 2.87 -6.56 -17.36
C LEU A 48 3.51 -5.45 -18.22
N LYS A 49 2.70 -4.58 -18.85
CA LYS A 49 3.20 -3.40 -19.57
C LYS A 49 3.99 -2.44 -18.68
N ALA A 50 3.88 -2.47 -17.35
CA ALA A 50 4.68 -1.61 -16.47
C ALA A 50 6.20 -1.87 -16.58
N PHE A 51 6.61 -3.08 -16.97
CA PHE A 51 8.02 -3.41 -17.22
C PHE A 51 8.55 -2.84 -18.55
N LEU A 52 7.68 -2.33 -19.42
CA LEU A 52 8.05 -1.79 -20.74
C LEU A 52 8.64 -0.39 -20.70
N THR A 53 8.77 0.15 -19.50
CA THR A 53 9.20 1.50 -19.17
C THR A 53 10.15 1.40 -17.98
N PRO A 54 11.17 2.27 -17.88
CA PRO A 54 12.24 2.02 -16.93
C PRO A 54 11.69 2.09 -15.50
N ASN A 55 11.94 1.05 -14.71
CA ASN A 55 11.43 0.93 -13.36
C ASN A 55 12.47 0.23 -12.50
N ASP A 56 12.96 0.91 -11.48
CA ASP A 56 13.93 0.40 -10.52
C ASP A 56 13.45 0.74 -9.10
N LYS A 57 13.32 -0.32 -8.26
CA LYS A 57 13.00 -0.42 -6.79
C LYS A 57 11.61 -1.07 -6.54
N GLY A 58 11.35 -1.92 -5.52
CA GLY A 58 12.04 -2.39 -4.31
C GLY A 58 11.49 -3.77 -3.82
N LYS A 59 11.76 -4.19 -2.57
CA LYS A 59 11.14 -5.36 -1.86
C LYS A 59 9.88 -4.87 -1.06
N GLN A 60 8.88 -5.64 -0.62
CA GLN A 60 8.77 -7.02 -0.16
C GLN A 60 7.28 -7.48 -0.09
N GLU A 61 7.06 -8.78 -0.27
CA GLU A 61 5.99 -9.73 0.13
C GLU A 61 4.47 -9.41 0.06
N GLN A 62 3.71 -10.46 -0.31
CA GLN A 62 2.32 -10.55 -0.81
C GLN A 62 2.05 -10.09 -2.24
N TYR A 63 2.82 -9.15 -2.76
CA TYR A 63 2.80 -8.79 -4.18
C TYR A 63 4.04 -9.35 -4.88
N LEU A 64 3.88 -9.89 -6.09
CA LEU A 64 5.00 -10.27 -6.95
C LEU A 64 5.69 -8.98 -7.41
N VAL A 65 6.69 -8.54 -6.68
CA VAL A 65 7.54 -7.43 -7.11
C VAL A 65 8.62 -8.00 -8.02
N HIS A 66 8.59 -7.62 -9.29
CA HIS A 66 9.66 -7.96 -10.23
C HIS A 66 10.54 -6.74 -10.45
N HIS A 67 11.84 -6.93 -10.46
CA HIS A 67 12.76 -5.94 -11.00
C HIS A 67 12.96 -6.19 -12.49
N LEU A 68 13.05 -5.11 -13.28
CA LEU A 68 13.37 -5.24 -14.70
C LEU A 68 14.71 -5.98 -14.90
N THR A 69 15.67 -5.75 -14.01
CA THR A 69 16.98 -6.42 -14.00
C THR A 69 16.90 -7.93 -13.75
N ASP A 70 15.90 -8.39 -12.99
CA ASP A 70 15.76 -9.79 -12.60
C ASP A 70 15.19 -10.66 -13.72
N LEU A 71 14.51 -10.03 -14.67
CA LEU A 71 13.92 -10.71 -15.82
C LEU A 71 14.97 -11.14 -16.85
N GLY A 72 16.19 -10.59 -16.81
CA GLY A 72 17.26 -10.91 -17.76
C GLY A 72 16.96 -10.48 -19.22
N TYR A 73 15.88 -9.73 -19.45
CA TYR A 73 15.50 -9.21 -20.75
C TYR A 73 15.74 -7.70 -20.79
N ASN A 74 16.21 -7.22 -21.94
CA ASN A 74 16.29 -5.78 -22.16
C ASN A 74 14.85 -5.22 -22.36
N ARG A 75 14.66 -3.94 -22.08
CA ARG A 75 13.37 -3.24 -22.24
C ARG A 75 12.79 -3.42 -23.64
N VAL A 76 13.64 -3.39 -24.65
CA VAL A 76 13.26 -3.47 -26.06
C VAL A 76 12.64 -4.82 -26.39
N SER A 77 13.24 -5.88 -25.86
CA SER A 77 12.78 -7.25 -25.96
C SER A 77 11.40 -7.42 -25.34
N LEU A 78 11.19 -6.88 -24.13
CA LEU A 78 9.88 -6.98 -23.47
C LEU A 78 8.79 -6.23 -24.24
N ILE A 79 9.11 -5.04 -24.76
CA ILE A 79 8.17 -4.24 -25.57
C ILE A 79 7.76 -5.04 -26.81
N PHE A 80 8.75 -5.57 -27.52
CA PHE A 80 8.54 -6.36 -28.72
C PHE A 80 7.72 -7.62 -28.44
N ILE A 81 8.07 -8.39 -27.40
CA ILE A 81 7.35 -9.61 -27.01
C ILE A 81 5.89 -9.29 -26.66
N SER A 82 5.66 -8.26 -25.82
CA SER A 82 4.33 -7.84 -25.42
C SER A 82 3.46 -7.52 -26.64
N TRP A 83 3.95 -6.70 -27.58
CA TRP A 83 3.20 -6.33 -28.76
C TRP A 83 2.93 -7.50 -29.70
N LEU A 84 3.95 -8.33 -29.93
CA LEU A 84 3.81 -9.48 -30.79
C LEU A 84 2.71 -10.42 -30.24
N CYS A 85 2.66 -10.65 -28.93
CA CYS A 85 1.60 -11.45 -28.29
C CYS A 85 0.22 -10.78 -28.35
N THR A 86 0.15 -9.46 -28.13
CA THR A 86 -1.13 -8.74 -28.08
C THR A 86 -1.80 -8.69 -29.45
N GLN A 87 -1.01 -8.55 -30.52
CA GLN A 87 -1.50 -8.40 -31.90
C GLN A 87 -1.81 -9.74 -32.58
N THR A 88 -1.14 -10.83 -32.18
CA THR A 88 -1.51 -12.17 -32.66
C THR A 88 -2.67 -12.77 -31.85
N GLY A 89 -2.93 -12.26 -30.64
CA GLY A 89 -3.92 -12.82 -29.71
C GLY A 89 -3.52 -14.21 -29.19
N VAL A 90 -2.27 -14.63 -29.41
CA VAL A 90 -1.77 -15.95 -29.02
C VAL A 90 -0.88 -15.82 -27.79
N PHE A 91 -1.40 -16.28 -26.65
CA PHE A 91 -0.66 -16.39 -25.41
C PHE A 91 -0.43 -17.87 -25.07
N ASN A 92 0.48 -18.52 -25.79
CA ASN A 92 0.94 -19.86 -25.45
C ASN A 92 2.47 -19.90 -25.33
N CYS A 93 2.99 -20.90 -24.60
CA CYS A 93 4.41 -21.01 -24.29
C CYS A 93 5.30 -21.05 -25.54
N ASN A 94 4.84 -21.73 -26.60
CA ASN A 94 5.57 -21.83 -27.86
C ASN A 94 5.70 -20.47 -28.54
N PHE A 95 4.64 -19.67 -28.57
CA PHE A 95 4.66 -18.33 -29.15
C PHE A 95 5.54 -17.38 -28.33
N MET A 96 5.52 -17.50 -27.00
CA MET A 96 6.39 -16.71 -26.14
C MET A 96 7.87 -17.03 -26.38
N GLU A 97 8.23 -18.30 -26.57
CA GLU A 97 9.59 -18.71 -26.92
C GLU A 97 10.01 -18.19 -28.31
N ILE A 98 9.10 -18.20 -29.29
CA ILE A 98 9.33 -17.58 -30.60
C ILE A 98 9.59 -16.08 -30.46
N ALA A 99 8.75 -15.38 -29.70
CA ALA A 99 8.89 -13.95 -29.47
C ALA A 99 10.25 -13.63 -28.83
N VAL A 100 10.68 -14.39 -27.82
CA VAL A 100 12.00 -14.24 -27.19
C VAL A 100 13.12 -14.45 -28.21
N LYS A 101 13.07 -15.52 -29.03
CA LYS A 101 14.10 -15.78 -30.05
C LYS A 101 14.19 -14.67 -31.09
N LEU A 102 13.05 -14.13 -31.53
CA LEU A 102 13.02 -12.98 -32.43
C LEU A 102 13.71 -11.74 -31.83
N THR A 103 13.63 -11.55 -30.50
CA THR A 103 14.41 -10.48 -29.86
C THR A 103 15.92 -10.74 -29.92
N TRP A 104 16.37 -11.98 -29.75
CA TRP A 104 17.80 -12.34 -29.88
C TRP A 104 18.32 -12.21 -31.31
N LEU A 105 17.45 -12.36 -32.31
CA LEU A 105 17.77 -12.09 -33.71
C LEU A 105 17.85 -10.58 -34.03
N GLY A 106 17.56 -9.71 -33.07
CA GLY A 106 17.71 -8.26 -33.21
C GLY A 106 16.54 -7.55 -33.87
N PHE A 107 15.40 -8.23 -34.09
CA PHE A 107 14.20 -7.59 -34.64
C PHE A 107 13.68 -6.47 -33.75
N ALA A 108 13.73 -6.68 -32.43
CA ALA A 108 13.33 -5.69 -31.44
C ALA A 108 14.23 -4.44 -31.47
N ASP A 109 15.55 -4.63 -31.49
CA ASP A 109 16.53 -3.54 -31.50
C ASP A 109 16.50 -2.74 -32.81
N SER A 110 16.37 -3.42 -33.95
CA SER A 110 16.23 -2.80 -35.27
C SER A 110 15.02 -1.84 -35.31
N LEU A 111 13.90 -2.31 -34.78
CA LEU A 111 12.65 -1.56 -34.77
C LEU A 111 12.68 -0.36 -33.82
N LEU A 112 13.27 -0.51 -32.63
CA LEU A 112 13.47 0.63 -31.71
C LEU A 112 14.45 1.66 -32.28
N LYS A 113 15.52 1.20 -32.93
CA LYS A 113 16.49 2.09 -33.59
C LYS A 113 15.81 2.89 -34.69
N ALA A 114 14.99 2.27 -35.52
CA ALA A 114 14.20 2.98 -36.53
C ALA A 114 13.28 4.03 -35.88
N ALA A 115 12.52 3.64 -34.84
CA ALA A 115 11.59 4.52 -34.15
C ALA A 115 12.24 5.73 -33.44
N THR A 116 13.51 5.62 -33.05
CA THR A 116 14.25 6.70 -32.35
C THR A 116 15.07 7.59 -33.27
N THR A 117 15.42 7.11 -34.47
CA THR A 117 16.34 7.82 -35.38
C THR A 117 15.69 8.33 -36.67
N MET A 118 14.61 7.70 -37.12
CA MET A 118 13.92 8.03 -38.37
C MET A 118 12.75 8.98 -38.13
N THR A 119 12.44 9.79 -39.15
CA THR A 119 11.21 10.58 -39.19
C THR A 119 10.00 9.70 -39.54
N ARG A 120 8.77 10.17 -39.27
CA ARG A 120 7.56 9.37 -39.52
C ARG A 120 7.42 8.86 -40.96
N PRO A 121 7.68 9.66 -42.02
CA PRO A 121 7.63 9.16 -43.40
C PRO A 121 8.69 8.11 -43.72
N GLU A 122 9.88 8.22 -43.12
CA GLU A 122 10.96 7.23 -43.28
C GLU A 122 10.62 5.93 -42.56
N LEU A 123 10.00 6.04 -41.38
CA LEU A 123 9.50 4.89 -40.61
C LEU A 123 8.40 4.15 -41.37
N ASP A 124 7.45 4.88 -41.97
CA ASP A 124 6.38 4.31 -42.80
C ASP A 124 6.94 3.55 -44.02
N ALA A 125 8.10 3.98 -44.55
CA ALA A 125 8.79 3.28 -45.63
C ALA A 125 9.65 2.08 -45.16
N PHE A 126 10.16 2.12 -43.93
CA PHE A 126 10.97 1.07 -43.33
C PHE A 126 10.12 -0.15 -42.90
N ILE A 127 8.94 0.11 -42.34
CA ILE A 127 8.07 -0.90 -41.73
C ILE A 127 7.71 -2.05 -42.69
N PRO A 128 7.34 -1.83 -43.97
CA PRO A 128 7.02 -2.92 -44.89
C PRO A 128 8.20 -3.85 -45.17
N THR A 129 9.42 -3.30 -45.30
CA THR A 129 10.63 -4.10 -45.53
C THR A 129 10.96 -4.91 -44.29
N TRP A 130 10.95 -4.27 -43.12
CA TRP A 130 11.19 -4.94 -41.84
C TRP A 130 10.16 -6.05 -41.56
N HIS A 131 8.88 -5.82 -41.88
CA HIS A 131 7.81 -6.81 -41.71
C HIS A 131 7.98 -8.00 -42.66
N ALA A 132 8.42 -7.76 -43.90
CA ALA A 132 8.74 -8.83 -44.84
C ALA A 132 9.89 -9.72 -44.34
N GLU A 133 10.94 -9.13 -43.77
CA GLU A 133 12.04 -9.87 -43.14
C GLU A 133 11.57 -10.72 -41.96
N LEU A 134 10.68 -10.17 -41.11
CA LEU A 134 10.08 -10.89 -40.00
C LEU A 134 9.24 -12.09 -40.47
N ILE A 135 8.39 -11.90 -41.49
CA ILE A 135 7.58 -12.98 -42.07
C ILE A 135 8.48 -14.04 -42.69
N GLN A 136 9.55 -13.64 -43.37
CA GLN A 136 10.50 -14.55 -43.97
C GLN A 136 11.15 -15.45 -42.90
N GLU A 137 11.57 -14.87 -41.78
CA GLU A 137 12.15 -15.64 -40.66
C GLU A 137 11.12 -16.59 -40.03
N LEU A 138 9.85 -16.20 -39.91
CA LEU A 138 8.79 -17.09 -39.39
C LEU A 138 8.47 -18.25 -40.34
N THR A 139 8.53 -18.00 -41.66
CA THR A 139 8.19 -18.99 -42.70
C THR A 139 9.34 -19.95 -42.99
N ALA A 140 10.57 -19.45 -42.97
CA ALA A 140 11.81 -20.20 -43.18
C ALA A 140 12.77 -19.99 -42.00
N PRO A 141 12.44 -20.56 -40.81
CA PRO A 141 13.17 -20.32 -39.58
C PRO A 141 14.63 -20.75 -39.70
N SER A 142 15.53 -19.88 -39.28
CA SER A 142 16.96 -20.19 -39.17
C SER A 142 17.23 -21.28 -38.12
N ASP A 143 18.48 -21.75 -38.08
CA ASP A 143 18.96 -22.74 -37.10
C ASP A 143 18.84 -22.25 -35.63
N ALA A 144 18.44 -21.01 -35.40
CA ALA A 144 18.13 -20.46 -34.07
C ALA A 144 16.88 -21.10 -33.44
N PHE A 145 15.97 -21.66 -34.24
CA PHE A 145 14.75 -22.32 -33.75
C PHE A 145 14.97 -23.82 -33.53
N SER A 146 14.38 -24.38 -32.47
CA SER A 146 14.36 -25.83 -32.29
C SER A 146 13.38 -26.45 -33.31
N PRO A 147 13.56 -27.73 -33.72
CA PRO A 147 12.72 -28.33 -34.77
C PRO A 147 11.22 -28.28 -34.48
N SER A 148 10.82 -28.48 -33.21
CA SER A 148 9.43 -28.38 -32.78
C SER A 148 8.87 -26.96 -32.85
N LEU A 149 9.73 -25.96 -32.58
CA LEU A 149 9.36 -24.55 -32.61
C LEU A 149 9.29 -24.03 -34.05
N ALA A 150 10.21 -24.47 -34.91
CA ALA A 150 10.21 -24.17 -36.35
C ALA A 150 8.94 -24.67 -37.07
N GLN A 151 8.39 -25.81 -36.64
CA GLN A 151 7.09 -26.27 -37.14
C GLN A 151 5.94 -25.34 -36.69
N PHE A 152 6.04 -24.78 -35.48
CA PHE A 152 5.04 -23.88 -34.91
C PHE A 152 5.12 -22.47 -35.51
N THR A 153 6.31 -21.97 -35.85
CA THR A 153 6.48 -20.67 -36.52
C THR A 153 5.77 -20.64 -37.88
N GLN A 154 5.80 -21.75 -38.62
CA GLN A 154 5.12 -21.86 -39.92
C GLN A 154 3.59 -21.77 -39.83
N SER A 155 3.01 -22.11 -38.68
CA SER A 155 1.57 -21.94 -38.42
C SER A 155 1.24 -20.59 -37.75
N THR A 156 2.24 -19.77 -37.48
CA THR A 156 2.07 -18.49 -36.79
C THR A 156 1.80 -17.40 -37.81
N CYS A 157 0.62 -16.79 -37.74
CA CYS A 157 0.28 -15.64 -38.58
C CYS A 157 0.50 -14.35 -37.79
N VAL A 158 1.32 -13.45 -38.34
CA VAL A 158 1.45 -12.06 -37.86
C VAL A 158 0.58 -11.18 -38.74
N SER A 159 -0.19 -10.28 -38.10
CA SER A 159 -1.08 -9.35 -38.80
C SER A 159 -0.29 -8.45 -39.77
N SER A 160 -0.87 -8.11 -40.92
CA SER A 160 -0.31 -7.14 -41.87
C SER A 160 -0.31 -5.70 -41.31
N PHE A 161 -1.06 -5.45 -40.24
CA PHE A 161 -1.08 -4.17 -39.54
C PHE A 161 0.00 -4.08 -38.46
N PHE A 162 0.79 -5.14 -38.27
CA PHE A 162 1.90 -5.12 -37.33
C PHE A 162 3.17 -4.56 -38.01
N PRO A 163 3.94 -3.71 -37.34
CA PRO A 163 3.67 -3.12 -36.03
C PRO A 163 2.89 -1.80 -36.14
N ASP A 164 2.10 -1.48 -35.10
CA ASP A 164 1.42 -0.18 -34.98
C ASP A 164 2.46 0.92 -34.70
N VAL A 165 2.70 1.76 -35.71
CA VAL A 165 3.69 2.83 -35.69
C VAL A 165 3.41 3.85 -34.58
N ASP A 166 2.14 4.17 -34.33
CA ASP A 166 1.78 5.17 -33.33
C ASP A 166 1.96 4.63 -31.91
N MET A 167 1.71 3.34 -31.72
CA MET A 167 2.06 2.65 -30.47
C MET A 167 3.58 2.62 -30.26
N HIS A 168 4.36 2.37 -31.32
CA HIS A 168 5.82 2.38 -31.28
C HIS A 168 6.41 3.70 -30.81
N LEU A 169 5.95 4.80 -31.40
CA LEU A 169 6.43 6.13 -31.07
C LEU A 169 6.10 6.52 -29.62
N ARG A 170 4.97 6.05 -29.07
CA ARG A 170 4.59 6.31 -27.67
C ARG A 170 5.53 5.66 -26.66
N TYR A 171 6.06 4.47 -26.93
CA TYR A 171 6.99 3.80 -26.00
C TYR A 171 8.45 4.20 -26.23
N ALA A 172 8.81 4.51 -27.49
CA ALA A 172 10.14 5.02 -27.84
C ALA A 172 10.36 6.45 -27.32
N ASN A 173 9.37 7.33 -27.48
CA ASN A 173 9.40 8.73 -27.08
C ASN A 173 8.17 9.10 -26.24
N PRO A 174 8.06 8.55 -25.02
CA PRO A 174 6.88 8.78 -24.23
C PRO A 174 6.81 10.24 -23.76
N THR A 175 5.63 10.85 -23.89
CA THR A 175 5.41 12.25 -23.51
C THR A 175 4.80 12.28 -22.10
N ILE A 176 5.45 12.99 -21.18
CA ILE A 176 4.96 13.13 -19.80
C ILE A 176 4.37 14.51 -19.62
N THR A 177 3.28 14.59 -18.87
CA THR A 177 2.86 15.86 -18.26
C THR A 177 3.34 15.87 -16.81
N ILE A 178 4.63 16.12 -16.59
CA ILE A 178 5.11 16.39 -15.23
C ILE A 178 4.68 17.81 -14.90
N SER A 179 3.62 17.97 -14.10
CA SER A 179 3.43 19.20 -13.37
C SER A 179 4.54 19.28 -12.32
N ASN A 180 5.39 20.30 -12.35
CA ASN A 180 6.54 20.43 -11.45
C ASN A 180 6.18 20.63 -9.96
N ASN A 181 4.92 20.44 -9.56
CA ASN A 181 4.37 20.70 -8.24
C ASN A 181 3.53 19.51 -7.74
N ILE A 182 4.05 18.30 -7.81
CA ILE A 182 3.37 17.14 -7.22
C ILE A 182 3.70 17.15 -5.72
N GLN A 183 2.74 17.63 -4.93
CA GLN A 183 2.85 17.67 -3.46
C GLN A 183 2.07 16.51 -2.85
N TRP A 184 2.66 15.32 -2.92
CA TRP A 184 2.09 14.07 -2.38
C TRP A 184 1.72 14.15 -0.88
N SER A 185 2.33 15.07 -0.13
CA SER A 185 2.28 15.13 1.33
C SER A 185 1.38 16.22 1.91
N HIS A 186 0.59 16.93 1.09
CA HIS A 186 -0.27 18.02 1.59
C HIS A 186 -1.71 17.57 1.87
N TRP A 187 -2.16 16.46 1.27
CA TRP A 187 -3.57 16.06 1.31
C TRP A 187 -3.76 14.94 2.32
N GLU A 188 -4.56 15.21 3.34
CA GLU A 188 -4.99 14.22 4.34
C GLU A 188 -6.48 13.92 4.11
N PRO A 189 -6.96 12.72 4.46
CA PRO A 189 -8.35 12.33 4.26
C PRO A 189 -9.32 13.20 5.07
N SER A 190 -10.37 13.70 4.42
CA SER A 190 -11.44 14.42 5.12
C SER A 190 -12.51 13.44 5.58
N LEU A 191 -12.52 13.13 6.89
CA LEU A 191 -13.54 12.26 7.47
C LEU A 191 -14.97 12.78 7.26
N PRO A 192 -15.26 14.09 7.42
CA PRO A 192 -16.59 14.62 7.15
C PRO A 192 -16.99 14.47 5.67
N THR A 193 -16.07 14.76 4.74
CA THR A 193 -16.32 14.63 3.30
C THR A 193 -16.60 13.17 2.94
N LEU A 194 -15.78 12.23 3.45
CA LEU A 194 -15.96 10.79 3.25
C LEU A 194 -17.32 10.30 3.74
N VAL A 195 -17.75 10.69 4.95
CA VAL A 195 -19.09 10.32 5.45
C VAL A 195 -20.18 10.85 4.54
N SER A 196 -20.04 12.09 4.08
CA SER A 196 -21.04 12.71 3.21
C SER A 196 -21.13 12.01 1.84
N LEU A 197 -20.01 11.54 1.30
CA LEU A 197 -19.98 10.73 0.06
C LEU A 197 -20.54 9.34 0.31
N CYS A 198 -20.26 8.74 1.48
CA CYS A 198 -20.85 7.45 1.85
C CYS A 198 -22.38 7.52 1.93
N GLU A 199 -22.91 8.60 2.51
CA GLU A 199 -24.35 8.88 2.50
C GLU A 199 -24.91 9.11 1.10
N CYS A 200 -24.13 9.57 0.12
CA CYS A 200 -24.58 9.79 -1.25
C CYS A 200 -24.53 8.56 -2.15
N TYR A 201 -23.52 7.69 -1.98
CA TYR A 201 -23.20 6.63 -2.94
C TYR A 201 -23.59 5.22 -2.50
N PHE A 202 -23.71 4.95 -1.19
CA PHE A 202 -23.93 3.60 -0.66
C PHE A 202 -25.37 3.38 -0.16
N ASP A 203 -26.32 3.90 -0.94
CA ASP A 203 -27.78 3.92 -0.70
C ASP A 203 -28.37 2.62 -0.18
N PHE A 204 -27.95 1.49 -0.74
CA PHE A 204 -28.64 0.21 -0.54
C PHE A 204 -28.02 -0.67 0.55
N GLU A 205 -26.80 -0.36 1.00
CA GLU A 205 -26.06 -1.24 1.89
C GLU A 205 -25.91 -0.66 3.30
N TRP A 206 -25.19 0.46 3.46
CA TRP A 206 -24.76 0.98 4.76
C TRP A 206 -24.71 2.52 4.88
N GLY A 207 -25.32 3.27 3.96
CA GLY A 207 -25.32 4.75 3.95
C GLY A 207 -26.08 5.47 5.07
N TRP A 208 -26.41 4.81 6.19
CA TRP A 208 -27.05 5.44 7.36
C TRP A 208 -26.01 5.81 8.42
N LYS A 209 -26.21 6.91 9.16
CA LYS A 209 -25.30 7.38 10.24
C LYS A 209 -24.73 6.25 11.11
N SER A 210 -25.58 5.38 11.68
CA SER A 210 -25.10 4.33 12.59
C SER A 210 -24.29 3.23 11.91
N GLU A 211 -24.63 2.87 10.67
CA GLU A 211 -23.89 1.85 9.91
C GLU A 211 -22.61 2.43 9.30
N ILE A 212 -22.64 3.67 8.83
CA ILE A 212 -21.43 4.40 8.40
C ILE A 212 -20.43 4.37 9.53
N VAL A 213 -20.71 4.97 10.69
CA VAL A 213 -19.75 5.08 11.81
C VAL A 213 -19.24 3.71 12.27
N LYS A 214 -20.08 2.67 12.21
CA LYS A 214 -19.68 1.29 12.52
C LYS A 214 -18.70 0.71 11.48
N CYS A 215 -18.99 0.83 10.18
CA CYS A 215 -18.07 0.43 9.10
C CYS A 215 -16.75 1.18 9.18
N PHE A 216 -16.86 2.48 9.43
CA PHE A 216 -15.78 3.41 9.59
C PHE A 216 -14.87 2.99 10.76
N ARG A 217 -15.43 2.68 11.94
CA ARG A 217 -14.69 2.11 13.08
C ARG A 217 -13.91 0.84 12.74
N MET A 218 -14.48 -0.03 11.92
CA MET A 218 -13.85 -1.31 11.55
C MET A 218 -12.76 -1.17 10.48
N ILE A 219 -12.98 -0.31 9.48
CA ILE A 219 -12.20 -0.29 8.24
C ILE A 219 -11.35 0.98 8.13
N ILE A 220 -11.93 2.12 8.45
CA ILE A 220 -11.32 3.43 8.21
C ILE A 220 -10.45 3.87 9.40
N TRP A 221 -10.86 3.63 10.65
CA TRP A 221 -10.17 4.18 11.82
C TRP A 221 -8.73 3.67 11.91
N PRO A 222 -8.45 2.36 11.70
CA PRO A 222 -7.08 1.87 11.70
C PRO A 222 -6.18 2.65 10.73
N SER A 223 -6.67 2.92 9.52
CA SER A 223 -5.93 3.63 8.47
C SER A 223 -5.70 5.10 8.84
N ILE A 224 -6.70 5.79 9.38
CA ILE A 224 -6.55 7.18 9.86
C ILE A 224 -5.54 7.26 10.99
N VAL A 225 -5.57 6.30 11.93
CA VAL A 225 -4.59 6.21 13.01
C VAL A 225 -3.17 6.09 12.44
N MET A 226 -2.97 5.18 11.48
CA MET A 226 -1.67 4.99 10.83
C MET A 226 -1.19 6.24 10.09
N GLN A 227 -2.09 6.93 9.37
CA GLN A 227 -1.75 8.16 8.65
C GLN A 227 -1.37 9.30 9.61
N ALA A 228 -2.10 9.45 10.72
CA ALA A 228 -1.75 10.42 11.76
C ALA A 228 -0.35 10.13 12.34
N MET A 229 -0.03 8.86 12.63
CA MET A 229 1.30 8.47 13.12
C MET A 229 2.40 8.77 12.09
N ARG A 230 2.17 8.45 10.81
CA ARG A 230 3.08 8.80 9.71
C ARG A 230 3.32 10.31 9.66
N ARG A 231 2.28 11.12 9.82
CA ARG A 231 2.40 12.58 9.78
C ARG A 231 3.25 13.12 10.92
N TYR A 232 3.05 12.61 12.14
CA TYR A 232 3.88 12.96 13.28
C TYR A 232 5.35 12.59 13.07
N ALA A 233 5.61 11.41 12.48
CA ALA A 233 6.97 11.00 12.13
C ALA A 233 7.63 11.89 11.05
N MET A 234 6.84 12.45 10.12
CA MET A 234 7.34 13.33 9.06
C MET A 234 7.58 14.78 9.50
N VAL A 235 6.86 15.27 10.52
CA VAL A 235 6.93 16.66 10.99
C VAL A 235 7.00 16.71 12.53
N PRO A 236 8.15 16.35 13.14
CA PRO A 236 8.28 16.18 14.59
C PRO A 236 8.18 17.50 15.38
N GLU A 237 8.39 18.66 14.73
CA GLU A 237 8.36 19.98 15.37
C GLU A 237 6.96 20.60 15.48
N GLN A 238 5.96 20.06 14.76
CA GLN A 238 4.58 20.48 14.98
C GLN A 238 4.11 19.87 16.30
N PRO A 239 3.42 20.64 17.16
CA PRO A 239 2.79 20.05 18.31
C PRO A 239 1.88 18.93 17.79
N VAL A 240 2.26 17.69 18.11
CA VAL A 240 1.31 16.58 18.26
C VAL A 240 0.08 17.20 18.91
N PHE A 241 -1.13 16.96 18.40
CA PHE A 241 -2.42 17.45 18.96
C PHE A 241 -3.33 18.32 18.07
N MET A 242 -3.37 18.19 16.74
CA MET A 242 -4.49 18.77 15.96
C MET A 242 -5.03 17.79 14.91
N LEU A 243 -5.48 16.60 15.32
CA LEU A 243 -6.26 15.71 14.44
C LEU A 243 -7.46 16.45 13.82
N GLY A 244 -8.08 17.33 14.61
CA GLY A 244 -9.18 18.17 14.17
C GLY A 244 -8.83 19.12 13.03
N GLY A 245 -7.58 19.59 12.93
CA GLY A 245 -7.14 20.41 11.79
C GLY A 245 -6.57 19.61 10.61
N MET A 246 -6.11 18.38 10.85
CA MET A 246 -5.50 17.53 9.82
C MET A 246 -6.55 16.82 8.95
N PHE A 247 -7.65 16.34 9.54
CA PHE A 247 -8.68 15.57 8.83
C PHE A 247 -10.01 16.33 8.70
N THR A 248 -9.98 17.66 8.90
CA THR A 248 -11.10 18.55 8.57
C THR A 248 -10.62 19.67 7.67
N GLU A 249 -11.42 20.01 6.67
CA GLU A 249 -11.07 21.04 5.70
C GLU A 249 -11.01 22.47 6.29
N SER A 250 -11.36 22.71 7.57
CA SER A 250 -11.16 23.99 8.33
C SER A 250 -11.98 24.15 9.64
N GLN A 251 -12.30 23.08 10.38
CA GLN A 251 -13.06 23.22 11.64
C GLN A 251 -12.14 23.08 12.87
N HIS A 252 -12.07 24.13 13.69
CA HIS A 252 -11.44 24.05 15.01
C HIS A 252 -12.24 23.09 15.90
N VAL A 253 -11.59 22.03 16.37
CA VAL A 253 -12.20 21.04 17.27
C VAL A 253 -11.70 21.30 18.69
N ASP A 254 -12.62 21.65 19.59
CA ASP A 254 -12.38 21.90 21.02
C ASP A 254 -12.58 20.61 21.84
N VAL A 255 -11.84 19.56 21.47
CA VAL A 255 -11.86 18.26 22.16
C VAL A 255 -10.44 17.93 22.58
N ASP A 256 -10.27 17.39 23.80
CA ASP A 256 -8.98 16.92 24.29
C ASP A 256 -8.27 16.09 23.23
N ASN A 257 -7.08 16.55 22.85
CA ASN A 257 -6.37 16.02 21.71
C ASN A 257 -5.55 14.77 22.03
N GLU A 258 -5.52 14.29 23.28
CA GLU A 258 -4.82 13.05 23.62
C GLU A 258 -5.67 11.82 23.27
N TRP A 259 -5.50 11.35 22.04
CA TRP A 259 -6.25 10.24 21.47
C TRP A 259 -5.47 8.92 21.48
N ILE A 260 -4.15 8.94 21.67
CA ILE A 260 -3.32 7.74 21.84
C ILE A 260 -3.07 7.54 23.34
N LEU A 261 -3.62 6.48 23.90
CA LEU A 261 -3.72 6.29 25.35
C LEU A 261 -2.50 5.56 25.93
N ARG A 262 -2.16 4.38 25.39
CA ARG A 262 -1.04 3.55 25.89
C ARG A 262 -0.69 2.40 24.95
N ILE A 263 0.49 1.84 25.16
CA ILE A 263 0.90 0.54 24.62
C ILE A 263 0.56 -0.56 25.63
N THR A 264 -0.02 -1.66 25.15
CA THR A 264 -0.46 -2.78 26.00
C THR A 264 0.37 -4.04 25.82
N SER A 265 0.85 -4.31 24.60
CA SER A 265 1.72 -5.44 24.29
C SER A 265 2.57 -5.15 23.06
N SER A 266 3.60 -5.96 22.83
CA SER A 266 4.35 -5.99 21.57
C SER A 266 4.37 -7.41 20.99
N LYS A 267 4.57 -7.52 19.68
CA LYS A 267 4.86 -8.78 18.99
C LYS A 267 5.77 -8.51 17.80
N GLU A 268 6.59 -9.49 17.45
CA GLU A 268 7.19 -9.55 16.12
C GLU A 268 6.23 -10.33 15.24
N ASP A 269 5.94 -9.79 14.05
CA ASP A 269 5.01 -10.42 13.13
C ASP A 269 5.78 -11.03 11.94
N PRO A 270 5.82 -12.36 11.81
CA PRO A 270 6.49 -13.03 10.69
C PRO A 270 5.94 -12.59 9.33
N PHE A 271 4.68 -12.15 9.27
CA PHE A 271 4.04 -11.67 8.06
C PHE A 271 4.60 -10.33 7.58
N PHE A 272 5.15 -9.52 8.49
CA PHE A 272 5.77 -8.24 8.21
C PHE A 272 7.30 -8.33 8.32
N ASN A 273 7.90 -9.45 7.88
CA ASN A 273 9.36 -9.66 7.91
C ASN A 273 9.96 -9.52 9.32
N GLU A 274 9.25 -10.04 10.32
CA GLU A 274 9.64 -9.94 11.73
C GLU A 274 9.67 -8.49 12.25
N GLU A 275 8.97 -7.57 11.59
CA GLU A 275 8.81 -6.21 12.11
C GLU A 275 8.10 -6.22 13.47
N LEU A 276 8.65 -5.41 14.39
CA LEU A 276 8.07 -5.21 15.70
C LEU A 276 6.79 -4.37 15.59
N LEU A 277 5.70 -4.86 16.15
CA LEU A 277 4.41 -4.18 16.25
C LEU A 277 4.06 -3.92 17.71
N TYR A 278 3.54 -2.74 18.01
CA TYR A 278 2.95 -2.41 19.31
C TYR A 278 1.42 -2.48 19.24
N TYR A 279 0.81 -3.01 20.30
CA TYR A 279 -0.64 -2.99 20.49
C TYR A 279 -1.04 -1.73 21.24
N VAL A 280 -1.61 -0.78 20.51
CA VAL A 280 -1.90 0.57 20.98
C VAL A 280 -3.39 0.75 21.22
N GLU A 281 -3.73 1.35 22.36
CA GLU A 281 -5.09 1.74 22.71
C GLU A 281 -5.35 3.20 22.33
N VAL A 282 -6.43 3.45 21.59
CA VAL A 282 -6.78 4.74 20.98
C VAL A 282 -8.18 5.16 21.42
N ASP A 283 -8.36 6.40 21.85
CA ASP A 283 -9.65 7.01 22.13
C ASP A 283 -10.35 7.39 20.80
N PRO A 284 -11.50 6.78 20.46
CA PRO A 284 -12.19 7.05 19.20
C PRO A 284 -13.05 8.31 19.23
N ARG A 285 -13.21 9.01 20.36
CA ARG A 285 -14.17 10.13 20.50
C ARG A 285 -14.05 11.18 19.41
N LEU A 286 -12.83 11.59 19.10
CA LEU A 286 -12.57 12.57 18.05
C LEU A 286 -12.93 12.03 16.67
N LEU A 287 -12.58 10.78 16.36
CA LEU A 287 -12.91 10.13 15.08
C LEU A 287 -14.43 9.99 14.90
N VAL A 288 -15.15 9.64 15.97
CA VAL A 288 -16.61 9.57 15.98
C VAL A 288 -17.19 10.96 15.75
N TYR A 289 -16.74 11.97 16.50
CA TYR A 289 -17.19 13.35 16.34
C TYR A 289 -17.04 13.86 14.89
N LEU A 290 -15.86 13.66 14.30
CA LEU A 290 -15.58 14.06 12.92
C LEU A 290 -16.47 13.34 11.90
N ALA A 291 -16.69 12.04 12.09
CA ALA A 291 -17.58 11.27 11.23
C ALA A 291 -19.03 11.76 11.37
N GLU A 292 -19.50 12.00 12.58
CA GLU A 292 -20.86 12.51 12.80
C GLU A 292 -21.08 13.92 12.22
N ALA A 293 -20.05 14.76 12.21
CA ALA A 293 -20.10 16.10 11.60
C ALA A 293 -20.30 16.06 10.07
N GLY A 294 -19.89 14.97 9.41
CA GLY A 294 -20.08 14.77 7.96
C GLY A 294 -21.46 14.27 7.55
N VAL A 295 -22.31 13.88 8.51
CA VAL A 295 -23.65 13.36 8.25
C VAL A 295 -24.56 14.50 7.81
N LYS A 296 -25.02 14.46 6.56
CA LYS A 296 -25.95 15.42 5.96
C LYS A 296 -27.41 15.10 6.30
N GLY A 297 -27.70 13.89 6.78
CA GLY A 297 -29.06 13.50 7.18
C GLY A 297 -30.01 13.35 5.98
N MET A 298 -29.47 13.04 4.80
CA MET A 298 -30.25 12.89 3.57
C MET A 298 -31.08 11.60 3.54
N ARG A 299 -30.94 10.73 4.55
CA ARG A 299 -31.55 9.40 4.60
C ARG A 299 -32.75 9.32 5.53
N PRO A 300 -33.78 8.54 5.15
CA PRO A 300 -34.82 8.14 6.10
C PRO A 300 -34.22 7.28 7.22
N PRO A 301 -34.87 7.20 8.39
CA PRO A 301 -34.41 6.38 9.51
C PRO A 301 -34.22 4.92 9.09
N LEU A 302 -33.31 4.21 9.78
CA LEU A 302 -33.04 2.81 9.49
C LEU A 302 -34.33 1.97 9.53
N PRO A 303 -34.54 1.07 8.56
CA PRO A 303 -35.62 0.10 8.62
C PRO A 303 -35.50 -0.75 9.89
N GLU A 304 -36.61 -1.05 10.54
CA GLU A 304 -36.65 -1.82 11.80
C GLU A 304 -35.90 -3.15 11.74
N TRP A 305 -35.91 -3.82 10.58
CA TRP A 305 -35.22 -5.09 10.36
C TRP A 305 -33.69 -4.99 10.28
N LYS A 306 -33.13 -3.80 10.03
CA LYS A 306 -31.68 -3.53 10.04
C LYS A 306 -31.18 -3.04 11.40
N VAL A 307 -32.07 -2.65 12.32
CA VAL A 307 -31.65 -2.15 13.64
C VAL A 307 -30.97 -3.28 14.41
N PRO A 308 -29.69 -3.14 14.79
CA PRO A 308 -28.98 -4.16 15.55
C PRO A 308 -29.68 -4.44 16.88
N LYS A 309 -29.78 -5.73 17.26
CA LYS A 309 -30.37 -6.14 18.55
C LYS A 309 -29.55 -5.66 19.75
N GLU A 310 -28.24 -5.46 19.57
CA GLU A 310 -27.34 -4.87 20.56
C GLU A 310 -26.60 -3.68 19.93
N PRO A 311 -26.66 -2.49 20.55
CA PRO A 311 -25.94 -1.33 20.05
C PRO A 311 -24.44 -1.49 20.26
N VAL A 312 -23.66 -1.38 19.19
CA VAL A 312 -22.20 -1.36 19.27
C VAL A 312 -21.76 -0.08 20.01
N ASN A 313 -20.96 -0.22 21.07
CA ASN A 313 -20.41 0.94 21.77
C ASN A 313 -19.28 1.57 20.94
N LEU A 314 -19.63 2.58 20.16
CA LEU A 314 -18.72 3.30 19.26
C LEU A 314 -17.64 4.12 20.00
N LEU A 315 -17.84 4.40 21.30
CA LEU A 315 -16.91 5.16 22.14
C LEU A 315 -15.94 4.25 22.92
N SER A 316 -16.06 2.93 22.81
CA SER A 316 -15.10 2.02 23.43
C SER A 316 -13.70 2.21 22.82
N PRO A 317 -12.61 2.15 23.61
CA PRO A 317 -11.26 2.31 23.08
C PRO A 317 -10.97 1.36 21.91
N LEU A 318 -10.40 1.89 20.84
CA LEU A 318 -9.95 1.13 19.69
C LEU A 318 -8.57 0.54 19.99
N LYS A 319 -8.34 -0.73 19.66
CA LYS A 319 -7.06 -1.38 19.90
C LYS A 319 -6.47 -1.88 18.60
N LEU A 320 -5.25 -1.43 18.29
CA LEU A 320 -4.64 -1.61 16.97
C LEU A 320 -3.20 -2.10 17.11
N TRP A 321 -2.79 -2.97 16.20
CA TRP A 321 -1.37 -3.27 15.99
C TRP A 321 -0.78 -2.22 15.06
N LEU A 322 0.22 -1.48 15.53
CA LEU A 322 0.88 -0.42 14.78
C LEU A 322 2.38 -0.72 14.65
N PRO A 323 3.02 -0.42 13.51
CA PRO A 323 4.46 -0.57 13.34
C PRO A 323 5.24 0.20 14.40
N ALA A 324 6.18 -0.47 15.07
CA ALA A 324 6.95 0.13 16.15
C ALA A 324 7.74 1.36 15.69
N VAL A 325 8.20 1.38 14.44
CA VAL A 325 8.88 2.53 13.83
C VAL A 325 8.00 3.79 13.86
N LEU A 326 6.72 3.68 13.53
CA LEU A 326 5.80 4.82 13.52
C LEU A 326 5.49 5.29 14.95
N VAL A 327 5.28 4.36 15.88
CA VAL A 327 4.94 4.69 17.27
C VAL A 327 6.13 5.32 18.01
N ARG A 328 7.36 4.84 17.76
CA ARG A 328 8.59 5.40 18.35
C ARG A 328 8.82 6.84 17.93
N GLU A 329 8.60 7.15 16.66
CA GLU A 329 8.74 8.52 16.15
C GLU A 329 7.59 9.43 16.63
N ALA A 330 6.35 8.94 16.63
CA ALA A 330 5.19 9.76 16.97
C ALA A 330 4.97 9.97 18.48
N ARG A 331 5.25 8.96 19.31
CA ARG A 331 5.03 8.95 20.77
C ARG A 331 6.16 8.22 21.51
N PRO A 332 7.39 8.76 21.48
CA PRO A 332 8.53 8.17 22.18
C PRO A 332 8.30 8.06 23.70
N ASP A 333 7.52 8.99 24.27
CA ASP A 333 7.11 9.01 25.67
C ASP A 333 6.37 7.73 26.09
N LEU A 334 5.42 7.28 25.26
CA LEU A 334 4.65 6.06 25.53
C LEU A 334 5.48 4.79 25.36
N VAL A 335 6.40 4.79 24.39
CA VAL A 335 7.32 3.66 24.18
C VAL A 335 8.26 3.53 25.38
N GLN A 336 8.86 4.64 25.83
CA GLN A 336 9.72 4.65 27.00
C GLN A 336 8.99 4.13 28.24
N ALA A 337 7.79 4.66 28.51
CA ALA A 337 6.98 4.21 29.64
C ALA A 337 6.68 2.69 29.58
N TYR A 338 6.38 2.16 28.38
CA TYR A 338 6.10 0.75 28.18
C TYR A 338 7.33 -0.15 28.32
N GLU A 339 8.48 0.25 27.78
CA GLU A 339 9.72 -0.53 27.81
C GLU A 339 10.44 -0.49 29.17
N GLU A 340 10.26 0.60 29.94
CA GLU A 340 10.81 0.73 31.30
C GLU A 340 10.00 -0.02 32.37
N LEU A 341 8.70 -0.25 32.13
CA LEU A 341 7.78 -0.94 33.03
C LEU A 341 8.24 -2.37 33.41
N PRO A 342 8.70 -3.21 32.46
CA PRO A 342 9.33 -4.51 32.74
C PRO A 342 10.65 -4.40 33.52
N ALA A 343 11.50 -3.42 33.20
CA ALA A 343 12.81 -3.24 33.87
C ALA A 343 12.65 -2.86 35.34
N LEU A 344 11.67 -2.03 35.66
CA LEU A 344 11.33 -1.67 37.04
C LEU A 344 10.75 -2.86 37.83
N LYS A 345 9.94 -3.71 37.19
CA LYS A 345 9.40 -4.93 37.80
C LYS A 345 10.49 -5.98 38.05
N ALA A 346 11.44 -6.15 37.14
CA ALA A 346 12.61 -7.03 37.33
C ALA A 346 13.53 -6.54 38.45
N ASN A 347 13.79 -5.24 38.52
CA ASN A 347 14.59 -4.62 39.59
C ASN A 347 13.92 -4.70 40.97
N GLN A 348 12.58 -4.68 41.03
CA GLN A 348 11.84 -4.89 42.29
C GLN A 348 11.87 -6.35 42.74
N LEU A 349 11.89 -7.32 41.82
CA LEU A 349 12.05 -8.74 42.16
C LEU A 349 13.44 -9.02 42.75
N HIS A 350 14.51 -8.50 42.12
CA HIS A 350 15.88 -8.66 42.64
C HIS A 350 16.08 -7.98 44.00
N LYS A 351 15.44 -6.84 44.25
CA LYS A 351 15.45 -6.19 45.58
C LYS A 351 14.67 -6.95 46.66
N GLY A 352 13.76 -7.84 46.26
CA GLY A 352 13.04 -8.73 47.18
C GLY A 352 13.84 -9.98 47.54
N GLU A 353 14.72 -10.45 46.64
CA GLU A 353 15.61 -11.59 46.87
C GLU A 353 16.84 -11.23 47.70
N ASP A 354 17.38 -10.01 47.56
CA ASP A 354 18.53 -9.54 48.35
C ASP A 354 18.21 -9.24 49.84
N ILE A 355 16.94 -9.26 50.25
CA ILE A 355 16.55 -9.02 51.65
C ILE A 355 16.47 -10.33 52.45
N ASP A 356 16.49 -11.51 51.80
CA ASP A 356 16.29 -12.80 52.49
C ASP A 356 17.57 -13.63 52.76
N GLU A 357 18.75 -13.20 52.29
CA GLU A 357 20.01 -13.90 52.62
C GLU A 357 20.68 -13.44 53.93
N ASP A 358 20.35 -12.26 54.47
CA ASP A 358 21.01 -11.72 55.68
C ASP A 358 20.23 -11.97 56.99
N SER A 359 19.08 -12.66 56.94
CA SER A 359 18.24 -12.94 58.12
C SER A 359 18.39 -14.35 58.71
N VAL A 360 19.12 -15.26 58.06
CA VAL A 360 19.21 -16.69 58.46
C VAL A 360 20.41 -17.03 59.36
N SER A 361 21.38 -16.13 59.57
CA SER A 361 22.61 -16.47 60.34
C SER A 361 22.60 -16.14 61.84
N LYS A 362 21.49 -15.64 62.42
CA LYS A 362 21.39 -15.38 63.88
C LYS A 362 20.17 -16.02 64.53
N LYS A 363 20.07 -17.35 64.49
CA LYS A 363 19.10 -18.06 65.35
C LYS A 363 19.56 -19.45 65.79
N HIS A 364 20.81 -19.58 66.25
CA HIS A 364 21.27 -20.77 66.99
C HIS A 364 22.18 -20.39 68.16
N ARG A 365 21.59 -19.83 69.22
CA ARG A 365 22.04 -20.01 70.61
C ARG A 365 21.03 -19.42 71.58
N SER A 366 20.21 -20.29 72.17
CA SER A 366 19.88 -20.31 73.60
C SER A 366 18.54 -21.03 73.80
N THR A 367 18.62 -22.35 73.84
CA THR A 367 17.63 -23.17 74.53
C THR A 367 17.90 -23.09 76.03
N ARG A 368 16.80 -23.00 76.82
CA ARG A 368 16.55 -23.65 78.13
C ARG A 368 16.23 -22.70 79.28
N ALA A 369 15.21 -23.12 80.06
CA ALA A 369 14.57 -22.53 81.26
C ALA A 369 13.29 -21.73 80.91
N VAL A 370 12.08 -22.01 81.39
CA VAL A 370 11.59 -22.76 82.56
C VAL A 370 10.19 -23.31 82.26
N VAL A 371 9.89 -24.46 82.87
CA VAL A 371 8.64 -25.23 82.85
C VAL A 371 7.58 -24.61 83.78
N THR A 372 6.32 -24.97 83.54
CA THR A 372 5.18 -25.12 84.49
C THR A 372 4.16 -23.99 84.70
N LYS A 373 2.88 -24.43 84.63
CA LYS A 373 1.67 -24.02 85.37
C LYS A 373 1.04 -22.65 84.99
N ALA A 374 -0.27 -22.47 84.99
CA ALA A 374 -1.41 -23.35 85.20
C ALA A 374 -2.69 -22.66 84.67
N LEU A 375 -3.68 -23.49 84.37
CA LEU A 375 -5.11 -23.19 84.53
C LEU A 375 -5.40 -22.56 85.91
N GLU A 376 -6.15 -21.45 85.96
CA GLU A 376 -7.38 -21.27 86.77
C GLU A 376 -7.91 -19.81 86.76
N PHE A 377 -9.16 -19.68 86.31
CA PHE A 377 -10.27 -18.81 86.75
C PHE A 377 -10.00 -17.45 87.45
N ALA A 378 -10.58 -16.39 86.87
CA ALA A 378 -11.73 -15.66 87.43
C ALA A 378 -12.47 -14.89 86.33
#